data_AF-A0ABD5WAI3-F1
#
_entry.id   AF-A0ABD5WAI3-F1
#
_cell.length_a   1.000
_cell.length_b   1.000
_cell.length_c   1.000
_cell.angle_alpha   90.00
_cell.angle_beta   90.00
_cell.angle_gamma   90.00
#
_symmetry.space_group_name_H-M   'P 1'
#
loop_
_entity.id
_entity.type
_entity.pdbx_description
1 polymer ?
#
loop_
_entity_poly.entity_id
_entity_poly.type
_entity_poly.pdbx_seq_one_letter_code
_entity_poly.pdbx_strand_id
1 'polypeptide(L)'
;MFDANHYTHDQSYVPQINRPHAPEQWRTRTPAGLTLVEAWKQAVPIHAPDCDADSTRLYAPYDALLVERSGVLRTVLNNDGRVETDGLSTCANCDGLYDPLRTEGSCRWCGAPFPSQRTTAGVTLVRGGEQ
;
A
#
# COMPACT_ATOMS: atom_id res chain seq x y z
N MET A 1 19.28 10.01 18.57
CA MET A 1 18.67 8.66 18.70
C MET A 1 17.65 8.60 17.58
N PHE A 2 18.02 8.00 16.46
CA PHE A 2 17.15 7.91 15.29
C PHE A 2 16.44 6.56 15.41
N ASP A 3 15.16 6.58 15.79
CA ASP A 3 14.29 5.41 15.75
C ASP A 3 14.02 5.07 14.28
N ALA A 4 14.97 4.35 13.68
CA ALA A 4 14.77 3.63 12.43
C ALA A 4 13.88 2.42 12.74
N ASN A 5 12.59 2.66 13.00
CA ASN A 5 11.58 1.62 12.89
C ASN A 5 11.38 1.35 11.39
N HIS A 6 12.38 0.69 10.83
CA HIS A 6 12.47 0.32 9.44
C HIS A 6 11.29 -0.62 9.19
N TYR A 7 10.26 -0.11 8.49
CA TYR A 7 9.11 -0.84 8.00
C TYR A 7 9.58 -1.96 7.05
N THR A 8 10.07 -3.04 7.64
CA THR A 8 10.58 -4.24 7.00
C THR A 8 9.66 -5.41 7.34
N HIS A 9 8.35 -5.22 7.21
CA HIS A 9 7.50 -6.38 6.94
C HIS A 9 7.82 -6.82 5.53
N ASP A 10 8.68 -7.83 5.45
CA ASP A 10 9.00 -8.62 4.27
C ASP A 10 7.76 -8.77 3.38
N GLN A 11 7.88 -8.50 2.08
CA GLN A 11 6.74 -8.52 1.17
C GLN A 11 6.07 -9.91 1.11
N SER A 12 6.73 -10.95 1.62
CA SER A 12 6.23 -12.32 1.71
C SER A 12 5.40 -12.58 2.98
N TYR A 13 5.45 -11.69 3.99
CA TYR A 13 4.68 -11.84 5.22
C TYR A 13 3.18 -11.70 4.95
N VAL A 14 2.42 -12.69 5.40
CA VAL A 14 0.96 -12.68 5.40
C VAL A 14 0.50 -12.91 6.84
N PRO A 15 -0.20 -11.93 7.46
CA PRO A 15 -0.74 -12.10 8.81
C PRO A 15 -1.82 -13.20 8.85
N GLN A 16 -2.12 -13.69 10.05
CA GLN A 16 -3.25 -14.59 10.23
C GLN A 16 -4.55 -13.89 9.83
N ILE A 17 -5.47 -14.60 9.18
CA ILE A 17 -6.70 -13.98 8.67
C ILE A 17 -7.80 -14.14 9.71
N ASN A 18 -8.44 -13.04 10.12
CA ASN A 18 -9.63 -13.07 10.96
C ASN A 18 -10.82 -13.65 10.18
N ARG A 19 -11.05 -14.96 10.30
CA ARG A 19 -12.16 -15.64 9.62
C ARG A 19 -13.40 -15.71 10.52
N PRO A 20 -14.61 -15.57 9.95
CA PRO A 20 -14.92 -15.31 8.53
C PRO A 20 -14.89 -13.83 8.15
N HIS A 21 -14.77 -12.94 9.14
CA HIS A 21 -15.04 -11.51 9.01
C HIS A 21 -14.21 -10.81 7.93
N ALA A 22 -12.87 -10.90 7.95
CA ALA A 22 -12.03 -10.17 6.99
C ALA A 22 -12.27 -10.60 5.53
N PRO A 23 -12.39 -11.91 5.21
CA PRO A 23 -12.82 -12.36 3.88
C PRO A 23 -14.22 -11.89 3.44
N GLU A 24 -15.17 -11.77 4.36
CA GLU A 24 -16.52 -11.26 4.07
C GLU A 24 -16.50 -9.76 3.76
N GLN A 25 -15.75 -8.99 4.57
CA GLN A 25 -15.56 -7.55 4.35
C GLN A 25 -14.84 -7.29 3.01
N TRP A 26 -13.86 -8.13 2.65
CA TRP A 26 -13.21 -8.10 1.33
C TRP A 26 -14.21 -8.33 0.20
N ARG A 27 -14.93 -9.46 0.21
CA ARG A 27 -15.93 -9.81 -0.82
C ARG A 27 -17.02 -8.75 -1.01
N THR A 28 -17.38 -8.06 0.08
CA THR A 28 -18.39 -7.00 0.04
C THR A 28 -17.88 -5.73 -0.64
N ARG A 29 -16.58 -5.42 -0.50
CA ARG A 29 -15.98 -4.16 -0.98
C ARG A 29 -15.29 -4.29 -2.34
N THR A 30 -14.80 -5.48 -2.67
CA THR A 30 -14.05 -5.70 -3.90
C THR A 30 -14.74 -6.77 -4.74
N PRO A 31 -15.26 -6.43 -5.93
CA PRO A 31 -15.86 -7.40 -6.85
C PRO A 31 -14.82 -8.31 -7.53
N ALA A 32 -13.53 -8.14 -7.24
CA ALA A 32 -12.46 -8.89 -7.86
C ALA A 32 -12.47 -10.38 -7.50
N GLY A 33 -12.13 -11.23 -8.48
CA GLY A 33 -11.79 -12.65 -8.25
C GLY A 33 -10.46 -12.87 -7.52
N LEU A 34 -9.82 -11.81 -7.03
CA LEU A 34 -8.56 -11.85 -6.30
C LEU A 34 -8.80 -12.20 -4.82
N THR A 35 -7.97 -13.06 -4.25
CA THR A 35 -8.06 -13.38 -2.82
C THR A 35 -7.52 -12.25 -1.95
N LEU A 36 -8.04 -12.15 -0.71
CA LEU A 36 -7.57 -11.19 0.30
C LEU A 36 -6.05 -11.29 0.56
N VAL A 37 -5.48 -12.50 0.46
CA VAL A 37 -4.04 -12.73 0.64
C VAL A 37 -3.23 -12.11 -0.50
N GLU A 38 -3.67 -12.30 -1.74
CA GLU A 38 -3.02 -11.69 -2.90
C GLU A 38 -3.14 -10.16 -2.87
N ALA A 39 -4.29 -9.65 -2.43
CA ALA A 39 -4.48 -8.22 -2.21
C ALA A 39 -3.48 -7.67 -1.18
N TRP A 40 -3.29 -8.35 -0.04
CA TRP A 40 -2.33 -7.95 0.98
C TRP A 40 -0.88 -7.87 0.48
N LYS A 41 -0.47 -8.84 -0.33
CA LYS A 41 0.88 -8.86 -0.94
C LYS A 41 1.07 -7.74 -1.96
N GLN A 42 0.00 -7.38 -2.67
CA GLN A 42 0.04 -6.30 -3.66
C GLN A 42 -0.15 -4.91 -3.06
N ALA A 43 -0.79 -4.82 -1.88
CA ALA A 43 -1.10 -3.56 -1.23
C ALA A 43 0.17 -2.80 -0.82
N VAL A 44 0.09 -1.47 -0.89
CA VAL A 44 1.18 -0.56 -0.52
C VAL A 44 1.07 -0.30 0.99
N PRO A 45 2.16 -0.46 1.76
CA PRO A 45 2.14 -0.10 3.18
C PRO A 45 1.94 1.41 3.33
N ILE A 46 1.07 1.79 4.27
CA ILE A 46 0.67 3.17 4.53
C ILE A 46 0.65 3.41 6.05
N HIS A 47 0.78 4.66 6.47
CA HIS A 47 0.57 5.03 7.86
C HIS A 47 -0.88 5.51 8.05
N ALA A 48 -1.57 4.97 9.06
CA ALA A 48 -2.98 5.24 9.34
C ALA A 48 -3.17 5.31 10.87
N PRO A 49 -2.77 6.42 11.51
CA PRO A 49 -2.74 6.51 12.98
C PRO A 49 -4.15 6.36 13.60
N ASP A 50 -5.18 6.82 12.90
CA ASP A 50 -6.58 6.70 13.32
C ASP A 50 -7.11 5.26 13.37
N CYS A 51 -6.42 4.30 12.75
CA CYS A 51 -6.84 2.90 12.71
C CYS A 51 -6.40 2.08 13.93
N ASP A 52 -5.53 2.62 14.80
CA ASP A 52 -4.94 1.91 15.94
C ASP A 52 -4.43 0.50 15.49
N ALA A 53 -3.59 0.49 14.47
CA ALA A 53 -3.17 -0.74 13.78
C ALA A 53 -1.65 -0.91 13.88
N ASP A 54 -1.20 -2.16 13.97
CA ASP A 54 0.23 -2.47 13.92
C ASP A 54 0.77 -2.26 12.49
N SER A 55 -0.07 -2.55 11.49
CA SER A 55 0.27 -2.35 10.08
C SER A 55 -1.00 -2.11 9.27
N THR A 56 -0.93 -1.14 8.36
CA THR A 56 -2.00 -0.85 7.41
C THR A 56 -1.45 -0.88 5.99
N ARG A 57 -2.20 -1.47 5.06
CA ARG A 57 -1.84 -1.48 3.64
C ARG A 57 -3.02 -1.05 2.77
N LEU A 58 -2.76 -0.24 1.76
CA LEU A 58 -3.74 0.19 0.78
C LEU A 58 -3.68 -0.67 -0.48
N TYR A 59 -4.79 -1.31 -0.83
CA TYR A 59 -5.02 -1.90 -2.14
C TYR A 59 -5.71 -0.87 -3.05
N ALA A 60 -4.90 -0.09 -3.78
CA ALA A 60 -5.35 1.07 -4.54
C ALA A 60 -6.46 0.79 -5.58
N PRO A 61 -6.51 -0.37 -6.29
CA PRO A 61 -7.53 -0.59 -7.32
C PRO A 61 -8.98 -0.52 -6.83
N TYR A 62 -9.21 -0.72 -5.53
CA TYR A 62 -10.54 -0.58 -4.91
C TYR A 62 -10.52 0.35 -3.69
N ASP A 63 -9.47 1.13 -3.54
CA ASP A 63 -9.28 2.03 -2.40
C ASP A 63 -9.52 1.35 -1.03
N ALA A 64 -9.06 0.09 -0.94
CA ALA A 64 -9.36 -0.78 0.19
C ALA A 64 -8.19 -0.82 1.18
N LEU A 65 -8.47 -0.48 2.44
CA LEU A 65 -7.52 -0.50 3.55
C LEU A 65 -7.53 -1.86 4.24
N LEU A 66 -6.40 -2.51 4.24
CA LEU A 66 -6.16 -3.79 4.90
C LEU A 66 -5.48 -3.52 6.24
N VAL A 67 -6.18 -3.87 7.33
CA VAL A 67 -5.78 -3.49 8.68
C VAL A 67 -5.32 -4.72 9.47
N GLU A 68 -4.04 -4.73 9.82
CA GLU A 68 -3.43 -5.72 10.70
C GLU A 68 -3.33 -5.19 12.14
N ARG A 69 -3.78 -6.00 13.09
CA ARG A 69 -3.57 -5.76 14.52
C ARG A 69 -3.27 -7.08 15.22
N SER A 70 -2.22 -7.07 16.02
CA SER A 70 -1.66 -8.19 16.77
C SER A 70 -1.35 -9.41 15.88
N GLY A 71 -0.76 -9.18 14.70
CA GLY A 71 -0.43 -10.24 13.74
C GLY A 71 -1.63 -10.82 12.98
N VAL A 72 -2.81 -10.21 13.11
CA VAL A 72 -4.05 -10.66 12.48
C VAL A 72 -4.59 -9.58 11.54
N LEU A 73 -4.90 -9.95 10.30
CA LEU A 73 -5.67 -9.13 9.38
C LEU A 73 -7.13 -9.11 9.85
N ARG A 74 -7.49 -8.05 10.58
CA ARG A 74 -8.76 -7.97 11.33
C ARG A 74 -9.93 -7.60 10.44
N THR A 75 -9.73 -6.65 9.52
CA THR A 75 -10.80 -6.06 8.72
C THR A 75 -10.29 -5.45 7.41
N VAL A 76 -11.23 -5.09 6.55
CA VAL A 76 -11.04 -4.30 5.33
C VAL A 76 -11.92 -3.06 5.44
N LEU A 77 -11.31 -1.86 5.39
CA LEU A 77 -12.04 -0.59 5.40
C LEU A 77 -11.99 0.05 4.00
N ASN A 78 -12.90 0.97 3.72
CA ASN A 78 -12.70 1.89 2.60
C ASN A 78 -11.74 2.98 3.09
N ASN A 79 -10.84 3.41 2.23
CA ASN A 79 -10.08 4.62 2.49
C ASN A 79 -11.01 5.84 2.36
N ASP A 80 -11.20 6.56 3.47
CA ASP A 80 -12.02 7.77 3.56
C ASP A 80 -11.18 9.03 3.84
N GLY A 81 -9.88 8.98 3.54
CA GLY A 81 -8.94 10.09 3.72
C GLY A 81 -8.21 10.12 5.06
N ARG A 82 -8.38 9.11 5.92
CA ARG A 82 -7.69 8.98 7.22
C ARG A 82 -6.26 8.42 7.13
N VAL A 83 -5.69 8.39 5.95
CA VAL A 83 -4.35 7.85 5.68
C VAL A 83 -3.36 8.96 5.46
N GLU A 84 -2.25 8.87 6.16
CA GLU A 84 -1.10 9.71 5.88
C GLU A 84 -0.45 9.21 4.59
N THR A 85 -0.53 10.04 3.56
CA THR A 85 0.07 9.76 2.24
C THR A 85 1.46 10.36 2.11
N ASP A 86 2.05 10.87 3.20
CA ASP A 86 3.39 11.44 3.19
C ASP A 86 4.41 10.40 2.75
N GLY A 87 5.24 10.77 1.77
CA GLY A 87 6.20 9.86 1.14
C GLY A 87 5.60 8.96 0.04
N LEU A 88 4.28 8.94 -0.14
CA LEU A 88 3.62 8.27 -1.27
C LEU A 88 3.44 9.24 -2.45
N SER A 89 3.27 8.68 -3.64
CA SER A 89 3.00 9.44 -4.86
C SER A 89 1.81 8.86 -5.60
N THR A 90 1.14 9.70 -6.39
CA THR A 90 -0.05 9.31 -7.15
C THR A 90 0.31 9.06 -8.61
N CYS A 91 -0.17 7.94 -9.17
CA CYS A 91 -0.02 7.69 -10.60
C CYS A 91 -0.92 8.64 -11.40
N ALA A 92 -0.33 9.43 -12.30
CA ALA A 92 -1.07 10.38 -13.13
C ALA A 92 -2.09 9.76 -14.10
N ASN A 93 -2.07 8.43 -14.31
CA ASN A 93 -2.95 7.74 -15.26
C ASN A 93 -4.15 7.05 -14.58
N CYS A 94 -3.99 6.56 -13.35
CA CYS A 94 -5.03 5.78 -12.67
C CYS A 94 -5.31 6.23 -11.24
N ASP A 95 -4.71 7.35 -10.82
CA ASP A 95 -4.76 7.91 -9.48
C ASP A 95 -4.34 6.94 -8.36
N GLY A 96 -3.69 5.83 -8.72
CA GLY A 96 -3.27 4.81 -7.79
C GLY A 96 -2.06 5.28 -7.00
N LEU A 97 -2.17 5.22 -5.67
CA LEU A 97 -1.05 5.51 -4.76
C LEU A 97 0.04 4.45 -4.89
N TYR A 98 1.29 4.89 -4.92
CA TYR A 98 2.47 4.04 -4.95
C TYR A 98 3.61 4.64 -4.13
N ASP A 99 4.49 3.78 -3.65
CA ASP A 99 5.73 4.18 -2.98
C ASP A 99 6.81 4.43 -4.04
N PRO A 100 7.29 5.68 -4.22
CA PRO A 100 8.30 6.02 -5.24
C PRO A 100 9.67 5.39 -4.98
N LEU A 101 9.99 5.00 -3.75
CA LEU A 101 11.26 4.36 -3.38
C LEU A 101 11.25 2.86 -3.69
N ARG A 102 10.07 2.24 -3.69
CA ARG A 102 9.90 0.80 -3.96
C ARG A 102 9.41 0.46 -5.36
N THR A 103 8.94 1.46 -6.12
CA THR A 103 8.32 1.21 -7.43
C THR A 103 9.21 1.68 -8.57
N GLU A 104 9.72 0.73 -9.35
CA GLU A 104 10.61 0.98 -10.49
C GLU A 104 9.86 0.99 -11.83
N GLY A 105 10.07 2.04 -12.62
CA GLY A 105 9.77 2.08 -14.07
C GLY A 105 8.30 2.19 -14.49
N SER A 106 7.37 1.52 -13.80
CA SER A 106 5.94 1.53 -14.16
C SER A 106 5.01 1.39 -12.96
N CYS A 107 3.79 1.93 -13.10
CA CYS A 107 2.76 1.81 -12.10
C CYS A 107 2.33 0.35 -11.96
N ARG A 108 2.44 -0.20 -10.75
CA ARG A 108 2.02 -1.58 -10.47
C ARG A 108 0.53 -1.84 -10.67
N TRP A 109 -0.28 -0.79 -10.75
CA TRP A 109 -1.75 -0.88 -10.85
C TRP A 109 -2.23 -0.86 -12.29
N CYS A 110 -1.75 0.09 -13.11
CA CYS A 110 -2.20 0.26 -14.49
C CYS A 110 -1.11 -0.04 -15.54
N GLY A 111 0.10 -0.37 -15.12
CA GLY A 111 1.24 -0.61 -16.01
C GLY A 111 1.81 0.64 -16.68
N ALA A 112 1.25 1.83 -16.45
CA ALA A 112 1.72 3.06 -17.07
C ALA A 112 3.17 3.37 -16.67
N PRO A 113 4.06 3.71 -17.62
CA PRO A 113 5.44 4.05 -17.32
C PRO A 113 5.49 5.31 -16.46
N PHE A 114 6.41 5.32 -15.51
CA PHE A 114 6.66 6.50 -14.70
C PHE A 114 7.72 7.39 -15.35
N PRO A 115 7.59 8.73 -15.26
CA PRO A 115 8.60 9.64 -15.78
C PRO A 115 9.95 9.41 -15.10
N SER A 116 11.04 9.55 -15.87
CA SER A 116 12.42 9.26 -15.45
C SER A 116 12.93 10.17 -14.33
N GLN A 117 12.26 11.30 -14.11
CA GLN A 117 12.49 12.22 -13.01
C GLN A 117 11.23 12.28 -12.16
N ARG A 118 11.39 12.17 -10.85
CA ARG A 118 10.31 12.37 -9.88
C ARG A 118 10.73 13.37 -8.84
N THR A 119 9.84 14.30 -8.53
CA THR A 119 9.99 15.20 -7.40
C THR A 119 8.98 14.77 -6.34
N THR A 120 9.44 14.40 -5.15
CA THR A 120 8.57 14.10 -4.01
C THR A 120 9.02 14.95 -2.82
N ALA A 121 8.11 15.71 -2.21
CA ALA A 121 8.38 16.57 -1.04
C ALA A 121 9.62 17.49 -1.19
N GLY A 122 9.87 18.01 -2.39
CA GLY A 122 11.02 18.90 -2.67
C GLY A 122 12.34 18.19 -2.98
N VAL A 123 12.36 16.86 -3.04
CA VAL A 123 13.53 16.05 -3.43
C VAL A 123 13.35 15.54 -4.86
N THR A 124 14.31 15.86 -5.74
CA THR A 124 14.36 15.32 -7.10
C THR A 124 15.12 13.99 -7.08
N LEU A 125 14.41 12.90 -7.34
CA LEU A 125 15.00 11.60 -7.65
C LEU A 125 15.43 11.63 -9.13
N VAL A 126 16.75 11.70 -9.35
CA VAL A 126 17.37 11.52 -10.66
C VAL A 126 17.95 10.10 -10.69
N ARG A 127 17.55 9.28 -11.66
CA ARG A 127 18.24 8.01 -11.93
C ARG A 127 19.67 8.34 -12.39
N GLY A 128 20.66 8.10 -11.53
CA GLY A 128 22.07 8.18 -11.86
C GLY A 128 22.68 6.78 -11.90
N GLY A 129 23.26 6.40 -13.04
CA GLY A 129 24.04 5.18 -13.16
C GLY A 129 24.05 4.53 -14.53
N GLU A 130 24.31 5.29 -15.60
CA GLU A 130 24.95 4.71 -16.78
C GLU A 130 26.46 4.79 -16.53
N GLN A 131 27.10 3.64 -16.30
CA GLN A 131 28.53 3.47 -16.52
C GLN A 131 28.73 2.37 -17.57
#